data_AF-A0A8T4QMI8-F1
#
_entry.id   AF-A0A8T4QMI8-F1
#
_cell.length_a   1.000
_cell.length_b   1.000
_cell.length_c   1.000
_cell.angle_alpha   90.00
_cell.angle_beta   90.00
_cell.angle_gamma   90.00
#
_symmetry.space_group_name_H-M   'P 1'
#
loop_
_entity.id
_entity.type
_entity.pdbx_description
1 polymer ?
#
loop_
_entity_poly.entity_id
_entity_poly.type
_entity_poly.pdbx_seq_one_letter_code
_entity_poly.pdbx_strand_id
1 'polypeptide(L)' 'KRSDVDILIKFKRAKSLLEVVGLELELKKKIRREVDLLTYGAISPYLKKRILKEEVAII' A
#
# COMPACT_ATOMS: atom_id res chain seq x y z
N LYS A 1 3.91 18.89 9.68
CA LYS A 1 3.75 17.41 9.73
C LYS A 1 3.46 16.96 8.29
N ARG A 2 4.40 16.32 7.59
CA ARG A 2 4.14 15.80 6.24
C ARG A 2 3.54 14.41 6.41
N SER A 3 2.27 14.24 6.05
CA SER A 3 1.60 12.94 6.15
C SER A 3 2.34 11.89 5.32
N ASP A 4 2.37 10.69 5.85
CA ASP A 4 2.59 9.43 5.15
C ASP A 4 1.59 9.22 4.00
N VAL A 5 1.94 8.34 3.07
CA VAL A 5 1.09 7.94 1.93
C VAL A 5 0.83 6.44 2.03
N ASP A 6 -0.38 6.06 2.42
CA ASP A 6 -0.79 4.65 2.47
C ASP A 6 -1.32 4.20 1.10
N ILE A 7 -0.81 3.08 0.60
CA ILE A 7 -1.19 2.51 -0.70
C ILE A 7 -1.67 1.07 -0.50
N LEU A 8 -2.92 0.82 -0.90
CA LEU A 8 -3.43 -0.53 -1.08
C LEU A 8 -3.15 -1.06 -2.47
N ILE A 9 -2.51 -2.23 -2.56
CA ILE A 9 -2.15 -2.85 -3.83
C ILE A 9 -2.71 -4.27 -3.97
N LYS A 10 -3.19 -4.58 -5.18
CA LYS A 10 -3.57 -5.92 -5.60
C LYS A 10 -2.67 -6.36 -6.76
N PHE A 11 -1.87 -7.39 -6.54
CA PHE A 11 -1.01 -7.96 -7.58
C PHE A 11 -1.78 -8.94 -8.46
N LYS A 12 -1.48 -8.96 -9.77
CA LYS A 12 -2.04 -9.94 -10.73
C LYS A 12 -1.55 -11.37 -10.48
N ARG A 13 -0.39 -11.52 -9.84
CA ARG A 13 0.22 -12.80 -9.45
C ARG A 13 0.82 -12.67 -8.06
N ALA A 14 1.08 -13.80 -7.41
CA ALA A 14 1.82 -13.80 -6.15
C ALA A 14 3.17 -13.10 -6.31
N LYS A 15 3.50 -12.27 -5.31
CA LYS A 15 4.77 -11.55 -5.22
C LYS A 15 5.52 -12.03 -4.01
N SER A 16 6.83 -12.18 -4.15
CA SER A 16 7.72 -12.40 -3.02
C SER A 16 7.78 -11.16 -2.13
N LEU A 17 8.13 -11.35 -0.86
CA LEU A 17 8.30 -10.23 0.08
C LEU A 17 9.32 -9.21 -0.44
N LEU A 18 10.41 -9.67 -1.08
CA LEU A 18 11.44 -8.80 -1.65
C LEU A 18 10.90 -7.94 -2.81
N GLU A 19 10.02 -8.49 -3.66
CA GLU A 19 9.38 -7.70 -4.72
C GLU A 19 8.47 -6.61 -4.14
N VAL A 20 7.76 -6.90 -3.04
CA VAL A 20 6.88 -5.93 -2.36
C VAL A 20 7.71 -4.81 -1.72
N VAL A 21 8.73 -5.17 -0.94
CA VAL A 21 9.63 -4.19 -0.30
C VAL A 21 10.39 -3.37 -1.33
N GLY A 22 10.84 -4.00 -2.42
CA GLY A 22 11.48 -3.29 -3.53
C GLY A 22 10.58 -2.22 -4.14
N LEU A 23 9.31 -2.55 -4.37
CA LEU A 23 8.32 -1.59 -4.88
C LEU A 23 8.06 -0.45 -3.90
N GLU A 24 7.92 -0.74 -2.61
CA GLU A 24 7.74 0.28 -1.57
C GLU A 24 8.92 1.26 -1.54
N LEU A 25 10.16 0.76 -1.61
CA LEU A 25 11.37 1.59 -1.68
C LEU A 25 11.42 2.46 -2.94
N GLU A 26 11.02 1.92 -4.09
CA GLU A 26 10.92 2.70 -5.33
C GLU A 26 9.87 3.81 -5.24
N LEU A 27 8.71 3.51 -4.65
CA LEU A 27 7.64 4.49 -4.44
C LEU A 27 8.09 5.61 -3.50
N LYS A 28 8.72 5.27 -2.36
CA LYS A 28 9.30 6.27 -1.43
C LYS A 28 10.26 7.22 -2.14
N LYS A 29 11.14 6.69 -3.00
CA LYS A 29 12.10 7.49 -3.79
C LYS A 29 11.39 8.43 -4.78
N LYS A 30 10.37 7.93 -5.49
CA LYS A 30 9.63 8.71 -6.50
C LYS A 30 8.72 9.78 -5.89
N ILE A 31 8.00 9.45 -4.82
CA ILE A 31 7.04 10.33 -4.14
C ILE A 31 7.77 11.33 -3.21
N ARG A 32 9.01 11.01 -2.80
CA ARG A 32 9.84 11.80 -1.86
C ARG A 32 9.13 12.02 -0.52
N ARG A 33 8.36 11.02 -0.08
CA ARG A 33 7.63 10.94 1.20
C ARG A 33 7.67 9.50 1.70
N GLU A 34 7.35 9.31 2.97
CA GLU A 34 7.08 7.97 3.50
C GLU A 34 5.85 7.39 2.82
N VAL A 35 5.95 6.11 2.45
CA VAL A 35 4.91 5.33 1.80
C VAL A 35 4.76 4.05 2.61
N ASP A 36 3.54 3.69 2.99
CA ASP A 36 3.23 2.35 3.48
C ASP A 36 2.50 1.58 2.38
N LEU A 37 2.99 0.39 2.04
CA LEU A 37 2.45 -0.43 0.97
C LEU A 37 1.80 -1.68 1.55
N LEU A 38 0.47 -1.70 1.54
CA LEU A 38 -0.32 -2.78 2.09
C LEU A 38 -0.99 -3.60 0.98
N THR A 39 -0.99 -4.92 1.14
CA THR A 39 -1.85 -5.78 0.31
C THR A 39 -3.22 -5.92 0.97
N TYR A 40 -4.27 -6.13 0.16
CA TYR A 40 -5.63 -6.34 0.68
C TYR A 40 -5.73 -7.50 1.70
N GLY A 41 -4.84 -8.50 1.60
CA GLY A 41 -4.78 -9.62 2.54
C GLY A 41 -4.12 -9.27 3.88
N ALA A 42 -3.29 -8.22 3.92
CA ALA A 42 -2.63 -7.75 5.14
C ALA A 42 -3.51 -6.79 5.97
N ILE A 43 -4.68 -6.39 5.45
CA ILE A 43 -5.57 -5.47 6.15
C ILE A 43 -6.16 -6.16 7.38
N SER A 44 -5.98 -5.55 8.55
CA SER A 44 -6.62 -5.98 9.80
C SER A 44 -8.15 -6.08 9.63
N PRO A 45 -8.78 -7.20 10.04
CA PRO A 45 -10.23 -7.38 9.94
C PRO A 45 -11.04 -6.24 10.60
N TYR A 46 -10.52 -5.69 11.69
CA TYR A 46 -11.16 -4.61 12.44
C TYR A 46 -11.15 -3.26 11.70
N LEU A 47 -10.19 -3.05 10.80
CA LEU A 47 -10.04 -1.81 10.03
C LEU A 47 -10.54 -1.95 8.59
N LYS A 48 -10.70 -3.18 8.09
CA LYS A 48 -11.04 -3.48 6.70
C LYS A 48 -12.24 -2.70 6.18
N LYS A 49 -13.36 -2.70 6.91
CA LYS A 49 -14.58 -2.01 6.48
C LYS A 49 -14.37 -0.50 6.31
N ARG A 50 -13.58 0.10 7.19
CA ARG A 50 -13.30 1.54 7.16
C ARG A 50 -12.35 1.88 6.02
N ILE A 51 -11.25 1.15 5.91
CA ILE A 51 -10.23 1.36 4.87
C ILE A 51 -10.85 1.21 3.48
N LEU A 52 -11.63 0.14 3.23
CA LEU A 52 -12.29 -0.07 1.93
C LEU A 52 -13.38 0.96 1.63
N LYS A 53 -13.89 1.69 2.62
CA LYS A 53 -14.85 2.78 2.42
C LYS A 53 -14.16 4.09 2.06
N GLU A 54 -12.95 4.29 2.60
CA GLU A 54 -12.15 5.51 2.43
C GLU A 54 -11.19 5.39 1.23
N GLU A 55 -10.99 4.19 0.68
CA GLU A 55 -10.09 3.98 -0.45
C GLU A 55 -10.52 4.74 -1.70
N VAL A 56 -9.52 5.27 -2.41
CA VAL A 56 -9.71 5.92 -3.71
C VAL A 56 -9.03 5.04 -4.75
N ALA A 57 -9.81 4.44 -5.64
CA ALA A 57 -9.29 3.58 -6.69
C ALA A 57 -8.49 4.40 -7.72
N ILE A 58 -7.24 4.02 -7.94
CA ILE A 58 -6.39 4.55 -9.01
C ILE A 58 -6.32 3.47 -10.09
N ILE A 59 -6.90 3.77 -11.27
CA ILE A 59 -7.07 2.84 -12.40
C ILE A 59 -5.87 2.92 -13.34
#